data_AF-A0A1Y2TYB8-F1
#
_entry.id   AF-A0A1Y2TYB8-F1
#
_cell.length_a   1.000
_cell.length_b   1.000
_cell.length_c   1.000
_cell.angle_alpha   90.00
_cell.angle_beta   90.00
_cell.angle_gamma   90.00
#
_symmetry.space_group_name_H-M   'P 1'
#
loop_
_entity.id
_entity.type
_entity.pdbx_description
1 polymer ?
#
loop_
_entity_poly.entity_id
_entity_poly.type
_entity_poly.pdbx_seq_one_letter_code
_entity_poly.pdbx_strand_id
1 'polypeptide(L)'
;MKLNLDGKAAPICSNSEEKGLESVSRIDMRGVDSSTSAEWKGNTQIDPALLHSDEDEEFRDSGRLLFWTGHAILETEDGKIYNTIRKEVGELKPFWPYQAEKPSGKHSFIVVSRKYDDNSVKVIKAERKLNVLVVKWEDPVKHVASRICAGEVDEEAWIGLEKEREWILVTLT
;
A
#
# COMPACT_ATOMS: atom_id res chain seq x y z
N MET A 1 12.43 3.36 27.43
CA MET A 1 13.19 4.43 26.75
C MET A 1 12.85 5.74 27.48
N LYS A 2 13.79 6.33 28.22
CA LYS A 2 13.57 7.63 28.87
C LYS A 2 14.26 8.70 28.04
N LEU A 3 13.48 9.63 27.50
CA LEU A 3 13.96 10.80 26.77
C LEU A 3 14.29 11.91 27.77
N ASN A 4 15.38 12.64 27.55
CA ASN A 4 15.65 13.86 28.32
C ASN A 4 14.75 15.00 27.82
N LEU A 5 14.51 15.98 28.71
CA LEU A 5 13.52 17.05 28.59
C LEU A 5 13.67 17.98 27.37
N ASP A 6 14.80 17.91 26.64
CA ASP A 6 15.06 18.71 25.43
C ASP A 6 14.90 17.93 24.11
N GLY A 7 14.39 16.69 24.15
CA GLY A 7 13.96 15.97 22.93
C GLY A 7 15.07 15.52 21.98
N LYS A 8 16.35 15.56 22.37
CA LYS A 8 17.47 15.03 21.57
C LYS A 8 18.01 13.72 22.17
N ALA A 9 18.11 12.70 21.32
CA ALA A 9 18.69 11.41 21.68
C ALA A 9 20.23 11.53 21.81
N ALA A 10 20.77 11.06 22.93
CA ALA A 10 22.21 11.09 23.17
C ALA A 10 22.95 10.07 22.27
N PRO A 11 24.12 10.42 21.72
CA PRO A 11 24.93 9.49 20.92
C PRO A 11 25.55 8.43 21.83
N ILE A 12 25.48 7.17 21.39
CA ILE A 12 26.03 6.02 22.12
C ILE A 12 27.55 5.99 21.87
N CYS A 13 28.33 6.53 22.80
CA CYS A 13 29.75 6.21 22.91
C CYS A 13 29.88 4.84 23.59
N SER A 14 30.28 3.83 22.82
CA SER A 14 30.62 2.50 23.30
C SER A 14 32.01 2.50 23.90
N ASN A 15 32.13 2.24 25.20
CA ASN A 15 33.31 1.58 25.78
C ASN A 15 32.81 0.57 26.83
N SER A 16 33.15 -0.70 26.57
CA SER A 16 33.54 -1.80 27.47
C SER A 16 32.96 -1.79 28.90
N GLU A 17 32.35 -2.83 29.47
CA GLU A 17 32.69 -4.26 29.48
C GLU A 17 31.47 -5.08 29.93
N GLU A 18 31.42 -6.34 29.46
CA GLU A 18 30.91 -7.52 30.18
C GLU A 18 29.50 -7.52 30.84
N LYS A 19 28.55 -8.27 30.24
CA LYS A 19 28.20 -9.67 30.61
C LYS A 19 26.79 -10.06 30.14
N GLY A 20 26.71 -11.23 29.50
CA GLY A 20 25.63 -12.21 29.66
C GLY A 20 24.34 -11.96 28.88
N LEU A 21 24.23 -12.58 27.70
CA LEU A 21 23.14 -13.50 27.31
C LEU A 21 23.34 -13.91 25.84
N GLU A 22 23.30 -15.21 25.61
CA GLU A 22 23.60 -15.85 24.33
C GLU A 22 22.65 -15.41 23.22
N SER A 23 23.30 -14.95 22.15
CA SER A 23 22.90 -14.83 20.74
C SER A 23 21.44 -15.09 20.36
N VAL A 24 20.67 -14.00 20.25
CA VAL A 24 19.76 -13.89 19.11
C VAL A 24 20.65 -13.85 17.87
N SER A 25 20.57 -14.88 17.04
CA SER A 25 21.20 -14.91 15.72
C SER A 25 20.90 -13.58 15.02
N ARG A 26 21.96 -12.80 14.79
CA ARG A 26 21.91 -11.67 13.86
C ARG A 26 21.29 -12.21 12.58
N ILE A 27 20.12 -11.69 12.20
CA ILE A 27 19.66 -11.83 10.82
C ILE A 27 20.75 -11.17 9.99
N ASP A 28 21.52 -12.01 9.31
CA ASP A 28 22.61 -11.56 8.46
C ASP A 28 22.00 -10.94 7.22
N MET A 29 21.89 -9.60 7.22
CA MET A 29 21.41 -8.82 6.09
C MET A 29 22.47 -8.74 4.97
N ARG A 30 23.63 -9.40 5.09
CA ARG A 30 24.72 -9.42 4.10
C ARG A 30 24.44 -10.29 2.86
N GLY A 31 23.17 -10.44 2.49
CA GLY A 31 22.75 -11.15 1.28
C GLY A 31 21.55 -10.50 0.57
N VAL A 32 20.98 -9.42 1.12
CA VAL A 32 19.97 -8.62 0.40
C VAL A 32 20.73 -7.58 -0.41
N ASP A 33 21.39 -8.03 -1.46
CA ASP A 33 21.93 -7.14 -2.47
C ASP A 33 20.79 -6.66 -3.40
N SER A 34 21.06 -5.59 -4.14
CA SER A 34 20.14 -5.06 -5.14
C SER A 34 19.73 -6.08 -6.21
N SER A 35 20.42 -7.23 -6.32
CA SER A 35 20.12 -8.28 -7.29
C SER A 35 18.85 -9.06 -6.94
N THR A 36 18.56 -9.28 -5.65
CA THR A 36 17.30 -9.90 -5.19
C THR A 36 16.05 -9.04 -5.46
N SER A 37 16.24 -7.75 -5.77
CA SER A 37 15.16 -6.81 -6.09
C SER A 37 15.07 -6.38 -7.55
N ALA A 38 16.06 -6.75 -8.37
CA ALA A 38 16.24 -6.19 -9.70
C ALA A 38 15.17 -6.64 -10.70
N GLU A 39 14.61 -7.85 -10.55
CA GLU A 39 13.67 -8.41 -11.54
C GLU A 39 12.22 -7.93 -11.39
N TRP A 40 11.75 -7.62 -10.17
CA TRP A 40 10.36 -7.20 -9.93
C TRP A 40 10.17 -5.69 -9.86
N LYS A 41 11.23 -4.92 -9.63
CA LYS A 41 11.15 -3.47 -9.43
C LYS A 41 11.49 -2.64 -10.67
N GLY A 42 11.97 -3.27 -11.74
CA GLY A 42 12.43 -2.57 -12.94
C GLY A 42 13.57 -1.57 -12.65
N ASN A 43 14.01 -0.84 -13.67
CA ASN A 43 14.97 0.25 -13.46
C ASN A 43 14.29 1.37 -12.65
N THR A 44 14.75 1.57 -11.42
CA THR A 44 14.26 2.60 -10.48
C THR A 44 15.17 3.83 -10.46
N GLN A 45 16.14 3.93 -11.38
CA GLN A 45 16.89 5.17 -11.57
C GLN A 45 15.93 6.26 -12.04
N ILE A 46 15.66 7.20 -11.14
CA ILE A 46 15.09 8.49 -11.48
C ILE A 46 16.23 9.30 -12.09
N ASP A 47 16.07 9.75 -13.33
CA ASP A 47 17.02 10.64 -13.99
C ASP A 47 17.24 11.88 -13.10
N PRO A 48 18.48 12.18 -12.65
CA PRO A 48 18.77 13.36 -11.85
C PRO A 48 18.30 14.67 -12.50
N ALA A 49 18.20 14.72 -13.84
CA ALA A 49 17.67 15.88 -14.55
C ALA A 49 16.18 16.14 -14.27
N LEU A 50 15.41 15.14 -13.79
CA LEU A 50 14.03 15.31 -13.34
C LEU A 50 13.91 15.88 -11.92
N LEU A 51 15.00 15.85 -11.14
CA LEU A 51 15.06 16.40 -9.78
C LEU A 51 15.66 17.81 -9.75
N HIS A 52 16.25 18.23 -10.87
CA HIS A 52 16.91 19.52 -11.04
C HIS A 52 16.35 20.21 -12.28
N SER A 53 15.03 20.47 -12.31
CA SER A 53 14.56 21.60 -13.10
C SER A 53 15.00 22.86 -12.36
N ASP A 54 15.92 23.62 -12.95
CA ASP A 54 16.46 24.90 -12.42
C ASP A 54 15.42 26.03 -12.32
N GLU A 55 14.13 25.70 -12.30
CA GLU A 55 13.08 26.61 -11.90
C GLU A 55 12.82 26.34 -10.42
N ASP A 56 13.11 27.33 -9.57
CA ASP A 56 12.84 27.40 -8.13
C ASP A 56 11.33 27.30 -7.82
N GLU A 57 10.65 26.25 -8.29
CA GLU A 57 9.37 25.85 -7.76
C GLU A 57 9.66 25.10 -6.46
N GLU A 58 9.45 25.79 -5.33
CA GLU A 58 9.23 25.13 -4.03
C GLU A 58 8.40 23.87 -4.27
N PHE A 59 8.85 22.72 -3.75
CA PHE A 59 8.08 21.47 -3.87
C PHE A 59 6.64 21.72 -3.43
N ARG A 60 5.73 21.84 -4.40
CA ARG A 60 4.31 21.94 -4.16
C ARG A 60 3.77 20.54 -4.18
N ASP A 61 3.47 20.02 -2.99
CA ASP A 61 2.66 18.81 -2.88
C ASP A 61 1.38 19.02 -3.69
N SER A 62 1.29 18.33 -4.83
CA SER A 62 0.12 18.42 -5.70
C SER A 62 -1.15 17.86 -5.04
N GLY A 63 -1.02 17.23 -3.87
CA GLY A 63 -2.07 16.48 -3.20
C GLY A 63 -2.44 15.18 -3.91
N ARG A 64 -1.71 14.81 -4.98
CA ARG A 64 -1.97 13.63 -5.81
C ARG A 64 -0.98 12.53 -5.49
N LEU A 65 -1.48 11.31 -5.37
CA LEU A 65 -0.65 10.13 -5.10
C LEU A 65 -0.43 9.35 -6.39
N LEU A 66 0.82 9.22 -6.83
CA LEU A 66 1.21 8.41 -7.98
C LEU A 66 1.88 7.11 -7.51
N PHE A 67 1.29 5.95 -7.82
CA PHE A 67 1.85 4.66 -7.41
C PHE A 67 1.39 3.50 -8.30
N TRP A 68 2.22 2.45 -8.36
CA TRP A 68 1.84 1.18 -8.98
C TRP A 68 0.94 0.36 -8.06
N THR A 69 -0.14 -0.18 -8.61
CA THR A 69 -1.11 -0.97 -7.87
C THR A 69 -1.75 -2.05 -8.74
N GLY A 70 -2.26 -3.09 -8.07
CA GLY A 70 -3.13 -4.08 -8.71
C GLY A 70 -4.52 -3.48 -8.91
N HIS A 71 -5.05 -3.60 -10.12
CA HIS A 71 -6.38 -3.19 -10.52
C HIS A 71 -7.20 -4.38 -11.00
N ALA A 72 -8.50 -4.37 -10.69
CA ALA A 72 -9.47 -5.30 -11.27
C ALA A 72 -10.85 -4.63 -11.34
N ILE A 73 -11.68 -5.06 -12.29
CA ILE A 73 -13.08 -4.65 -12.38
C ILE A 73 -13.93 -5.73 -11.70
N LEU A 74 -14.62 -5.37 -10.63
CA LEU A 74 -15.44 -6.29 -9.82
C LEU A 74 -16.88 -5.81 -9.72
N GLU A 75 -17.79 -6.72 -9.38
CA GLU A 75 -19.20 -6.42 -9.17
C GLU A 75 -19.49 -6.16 -7.70
N THR A 76 -20.41 -5.24 -7.42
CA THR A 76 -20.86 -4.89 -6.07
C THR A 76 -22.37 -5.01 -5.97
N GLU A 77 -22.84 -5.63 -4.89
CA GLU A 77 -24.26 -5.79 -4.59
C GLU A 77 -24.42 -5.79 -3.07
N ASP A 78 -25.30 -4.94 -2.53
CA ASP A 78 -25.58 -4.78 -1.10
C ASP A 78 -24.38 -4.48 -0.17
N GLY A 79 -23.26 -4.03 -0.73
CA GLY A 79 -22.01 -3.77 -0.02
C GLY A 79 -21.06 -4.96 0.03
N LYS A 80 -21.39 -6.06 -0.65
CA LYS A 80 -20.49 -7.18 -0.93
C LYS A 80 -19.81 -6.99 -2.28
N ILE A 81 -18.61 -7.55 -2.40
CA ILE A 81 -17.78 -7.50 -3.61
C ILE A 81 -17.72 -8.91 -4.20
N TYR A 82 -17.98 -9.03 -5.49
CA TYR A 82 -18.04 -10.27 -6.23
C TYR A 82 -17.12 -10.24 -7.45
N ASN A 83 -16.55 -11.39 -7.79
CA ASN A 83 -15.87 -11.57 -9.08
C ASN A 83 -16.87 -11.81 -10.23
N THR A 84 -16.37 -11.97 -11.46
CA THR A 84 -17.21 -12.21 -12.65
C THR A 84 -18.08 -13.47 -12.57
N ILE A 85 -17.70 -14.46 -11.77
CA ILE A 85 -18.43 -15.73 -11.55
C ILE A 85 -19.38 -15.61 -10.33
N ARG A 86 -19.61 -14.40 -9.82
CA ARG A 86 -20.43 -14.12 -8.63
C ARG A 86 -19.98 -14.84 -7.35
N LYS A 87 -18.69 -15.13 -7.23
CA LYS A 87 -18.09 -15.55 -5.96
C LYS A 87 -17.77 -14.30 -5.13
N GLU A 88 -18.20 -14.29 -3.86
CA GLU A 88 -17.84 -13.22 -2.92
C GLU A 88 -16.33 -13.23 -2.70
N VAL A 89 -15.70 -12.07 -2.87
CA VAL A 89 -14.26 -11.85 -2.67
C VAL A 89 -14.00 -10.86 -1.53
N GLY A 90 -15.00 -10.12 -1.07
CA GLY A 90 -14.83 -9.12 -0.04
C GLY A 90 -16.09 -8.29 0.24
N GLU A 91 -15.89 -7.19 0.95
CA GLU A 91 -16.95 -6.27 1.34
C GLU A 91 -16.48 -4.81 1.37
N LEU A 92 -17.41 -3.90 1.10
CA LEU A 92 -17.20 -2.47 1.21
C LEU A 92 -17.22 -2.06 2.68
N LYS A 93 -16.31 -1.15 3.05
CA LYS A 93 -16.32 -0.54 4.38
C LYS A 93 -17.50 0.42 4.48
N PRO A 94 -18.22 0.46 5.62
CA PRO A 94 -19.32 1.38 5.82
C PRO A 94 -18.83 2.83 5.65
N PHE A 95 -19.44 3.54 4.71
CA PHE A 95 -19.16 4.95 4.43
C PHE A 95 -19.90 5.82 5.46
N TRP A 96 -19.22 6.83 5.99
CA TRP A 96 -19.83 7.88 6.80
C TRP A 96 -20.01 9.11 5.89
N PRO A 97 -21.22 9.67 5.72
CA PRO A 97 -22.46 9.37 6.44
C PRO A 97 -23.21 8.14 5.89
N TYR A 98 -23.93 7.45 6.79
CA TYR A 98 -24.76 6.25 6.54
C TYR A 98 -25.80 6.36 5.39
N GLN A 99 -25.95 7.55 4.80
CA GLN A 99 -26.90 7.86 3.73
C GLN A 99 -26.29 7.81 2.32
N ALA A 100 -24.98 7.59 2.19
CA ALA A 100 -24.38 7.43 0.86
C ALA A 100 -24.91 6.15 0.20
N GLU A 101 -25.38 6.26 -1.04
CA GLU A 101 -25.77 5.10 -1.84
C GLU A 101 -24.58 4.15 -1.93
N LYS A 102 -24.81 2.89 -1.55
CA LYS A 102 -23.80 1.86 -1.73
C LYS A 102 -23.61 1.67 -3.24
N PRO A 103 -22.37 1.74 -3.75
CA PRO A 103 -22.14 1.47 -5.15
C PRO A 103 -22.61 0.05 -5.46
N SER A 104 -23.36 -0.09 -6.55
CA SER A 104 -23.86 -1.35 -7.07
C SER A 104 -23.46 -1.49 -8.54
N GLY A 105 -23.34 -2.73 -9.02
CA GLY A 105 -22.85 -3.02 -10.37
C GLY A 105 -21.32 -3.08 -10.44
N LYS A 106 -20.76 -2.88 -11.64
CA LYS A 106 -19.32 -3.03 -11.92
C LYS A 106 -18.54 -1.77 -11.61
N HIS A 107 -17.46 -1.90 -10.84
CA HIS A 107 -16.57 -0.80 -10.49
C HIS A 107 -15.11 -1.19 -10.60
N SER A 108 -14.23 -0.19 -10.74
CA SER A 108 -12.78 -0.37 -10.70
C SER A 108 -12.29 -0.37 -9.26
N PHE A 109 -11.52 -1.40 -8.93
CA PHE A 109 -10.89 -1.58 -7.63
C PHE A 109 -9.38 -1.49 -7.77
N ILE A 110 -8.74 -0.77 -6.85
CA ILE A 110 -7.28 -0.74 -6.73
C ILE A 110 -6.85 -1.18 -5.33
N VAL A 111 -5.73 -1.89 -5.24
CA VAL A 111 -5.16 -2.32 -3.95
C VAL A 111 -4.29 -1.20 -3.36
N VAL A 112 -4.52 -0.84 -2.11
CA VAL A 112 -3.73 0.23 -1.46
C VAL A 112 -2.77 -0.34 -0.42
N SER A 113 -3.18 -1.38 0.30
CA SER A 113 -2.32 -2.01 1.30
C SER A 113 -2.79 -3.40 1.67
N ARG A 114 -1.89 -4.19 2.27
CA ARG A 114 -2.30 -5.34 3.08
C ARG A 114 -2.84 -4.87 4.43
N LYS A 115 -3.79 -5.61 4.97
CA LYS A 115 -4.24 -5.43 6.35
C LYS A 115 -3.25 -6.10 7.30
N TYR A 116 -2.94 -5.43 8.39
CA TYR A 116 -2.05 -5.94 9.43
C TYR A 116 -2.81 -6.02 10.75
N ASP A 117 -2.53 -7.08 11.51
CA ASP A 117 -3.02 -7.23 12.87
C ASP A 117 -2.20 -6.32 13.80
N ASP A 118 -2.80 -5.18 14.15
CA ASP A 118 -2.17 -4.13 14.96
C ASP A 118 -2.34 -4.37 16.48
N ASN A 119 -2.98 -5.48 16.89
CA ASN A 119 -3.19 -5.79 18.31
C ASN A 119 -1.96 -6.37 19.02
N SER A 120 -0.87 -6.55 18.28
CA SER A 120 0.32 -7.28 18.71
C SER A 120 1.49 -6.31 18.86
N VAL A 121 1.71 -5.82 20.08
CA VAL A 121 2.80 -4.87 20.46
C VAL A 121 4.21 -5.42 20.18
N LYS A 122 4.34 -6.67 19.73
CA LYS A 122 5.63 -7.36 19.52
C LYS A 122 5.82 -7.96 18.13
N VAL A 123 4.77 -8.28 17.38
CA VAL A 123 4.88 -8.89 16.05
C VAL A 123 3.74 -8.39 15.15
N ILE A 124 4.05 -7.51 14.21
CA ILE A 124 3.11 -7.10 13.16
C ILE A 124 2.93 -8.29 12.22
N LYS A 125 1.73 -8.87 12.18
CA LYS A 125 1.40 -9.98 11.28
C LYS A 125 0.45 -9.50 10.21
N ALA A 126 0.77 -9.76 8.94
CA ALA A 126 -0.16 -9.50 7.85
C ALA A 126 -1.37 -10.44 7.95
N GLU A 127 -2.58 -9.87 7.93
CA GLU A 127 -3.80 -10.63 7.69
C GLU A 127 -3.87 -11.01 6.20
N ARG A 128 -4.62 -12.06 5.88
CA ARG A 128 -4.90 -12.47 4.49
C ARG A 128 -5.97 -11.58 3.83
N LYS A 129 -5.89 -10.27 4.07
CA LYS A 129 -6.85 -9.28 3.61
C LYS A 129 -6.14 -8.09 2.98
N LEU A 130 -6.69 -7.60 1.89
CA LEU A 130 -6.23 -6.41 1.19
C LEU A 130 -7.21 -5.28 1.42
N ASN A 131 -6.70 -4.09 1.76
CA ASN A 131 -7.46 -2.86 1.69
C ASN A 131 -7.52 -2.40 0.23
N VAL A 132 -8.74 -2.24 -0.28
CA VAL A 132 -8.99 -1.78 -1.64
C VAL A 132 -9.75 -0.46 -1.64
N LEU A 133 -9.56 0.32 -2.70
CA LEU A 133 -10.40 1.48 -3.00
C LEU A 133 -11.24 1.21 -4.23
N VAL A 134 -12.50 1.62 -4.16
CA VAL A 134 -13.35 1.78 -5.33
C VAL A 134 -13.04 3.15 -5.93
N VAL A 135 -12.68 3.18 -7.20
CA VAL A 135 -12.26 4.40 -7.88
C VAL A 135 -13.09 4.68 -9.12
N LYS A 136 -13.24 5.96 -9.44
CA LYS A 136 -13.81 6.45 -10.69
C LYS A 136 -12.70 7.05 -11.53
N TRP A 137 -12.56 6.59 -12.76
CA TRP A 137 -11.61 7.18 -13.69
C TRP A 137 -12.08 8.57 -14.12
N GLU A 138 -11.25 9.58 -13.87
CA GLU A 138 -11.44 10.94 -14.36
C GLU A 138 -10.78 11.09 -15.73
N ASP A 139 -9.59 10.52 -15.88
CA ASP A 139 -8.86 10.39 -17.15
C ASP A 139 -8.38 8.94 -17.27
N PRO A 140 -9.12 8.06 -17.98
CA PRO A 140 -8.73 6.67 -18.17
C PRO A 140 -7.43 6.49 -18.96
N VAL A 141 -7.10 7.44 -19.85
CA VAL A 141 -5.90 7.35 -20.69
C VAL A 141 -4.65 7.63 -19.86
N LYS A 142 -4.75 8.58 -18.92
CA LYS A 142 -3.66 8.94 -18.00
C LYS A 142 -3.72 8.21 -16.66
N HIS A 143 -4.65 7.28 -16.48
CA HIS A 143 -4.91 6.58 -15.23
C HIS A 143 -5.07 7.52 -14.02
N VAL A 144 -5.81 8.62 -14.20
CA VAL A 144 -6.19 9.53 -13.12
C VAL A 144 -7.55 9.12 -12.59
N ALA A 145 -7.65 8.90 -11.28
CA ALA A 145 -8.87 8.42 -10.66
C ALA A 145 -9.16 9.11 -9.33
N SER A 146 -10.45 9.34 -9.04
CA SER A 146 -10.89 9.77 -7.71
C SER A 146 -11.46 8.61 -6.91
N ARG A 147 -11.29 8.70 -5.58
CA ARG A 147 -11.82 7.70 -4.63
C ARG A 147 -13.34 7.86 -4.47
N ILE A 148 -14.07 6.76 -4.63
CA ILE A 148 -15.49 6.68 -4.25
C ILE A 148 -15.61 6.18 -2.81
N CYS A 149 -15.13 4.97 -2.53
CA CYS A 149 -15.20 4.35 -1.21
C CYS A 149 -14.06 3.35 -1.00
N ALA A 150 -14.04 2.73 0.18
CA ALA A 150 -13.04 1.74 0.55
C ALA A 150 -13.68 0.37 0.80
N GLY A 151 -12.90 -0.69 0.72
CA GLY A 151 -13.32 -2.06 1.00
C GLY A 151 -12.18 -2.92 1.52
N GLU A 152 -12.52 -4.14 1.88
CA GLU A 152 -11.57 -5.22 2.15
C GLU A 152 -11.89 -6.40 1.24
N VAL A 153 -10.85 -7.03 0.68
CA VAL A 153 -10.97 -8.27 -0.07
C VAL A 153 -10.03 -9.33 0.51
N ASP A 154 -10.39 -10.60 0.34
CA ASP A 154 -9.50 -11.71 0.64
C ASP A 154 -8.33 -11.72 -0.36
N GLU A 155 -7.11 -11.90 0.15
CA GLU A 155 -5.90 -11.83 -0.66
C GLU A 155 -5.81 -13.00 -1.65
N GLU A 156 -6.17 -14.22 -1.24
CA GLU A 156 -6.14 -15.39 -2.12
C GLU A 156 -7.19 -15.27 -3.22
N ALA A 157 -8.39 -14.78 -2.87
CA ALA A 157 -9.44 -14.49 -3.84
C ALA A 157 -9.01 -13.43 -4.86
N TRP A 158 -8.32 -12.37 -4.43
CA TRP A 158 -7.79 -11.33 -5.31
C TRP A 158 -6.69 -11.85 -6.23
N ILE A 159 -5.76 -12.67 -5.70
CA ILE A 159 -4.70 -13.29 -6.51
C ILE A 159 -5.29 -14.24 -7.54
N GLY A 160 -6.35 -14.97 -7.18
CA GLY A 160 -7.08 -15.88 -8.08
C GLY A 160 -7.78 -15.19 -9.27
N LEU A 161 -7.81 -13.86 -9.33
CA LEU A 161 -8.34 -13.07 -10.45
C LEU A 161 -7.34 -12.91 -11.60
N GLU A 162 -6.42 -13.85 -11.82
CA GLU A 162 -5.26 -13.70 -12.73
C GLU A 162 -5.59 -13.11 -14.12
N LYS A 163 -6.77 -13.40 -14.68
CA LYS A 163 -7.21 -12.89 -15.99
C LYS A 163 -7.90 -11.53 -15.96
N GLU A 164 -8.41 -11.13 -14.79
CA GLU A 164 -9.19 -9.89 -14.58
C GLU A 164 -8.36 -8.82 -13.88
N ARG A 165 -7.21 -9.22 -13.32
CA ARG A 165 -6.30 -8.36 -12.58
C ARG A 165 -5.14 -7.93 -13.45
N GLU A 166 -4.83 -6.65 -13.41
CA GLU A 166 -3.67 -6.05 -14.06
C GLU A 166 -2.86 -5.18 -13.07
N TRP A 167 -1.61 -4.89 -13.41
CA TRP A 167 -0.78 -3.94 -12.69
C TRP A 167 -0.76 -2.63 -13.46
N ILE A 168 -1.15 -1.54 -12.79
CA ILE A 168 -1.27 -0.21 -13.41
C ILE A 168 -0.63 0.87 -12.55
N LEU A 169 -0.14 1.93 -13.20
CA LEU A 169 0.35 3.14 -12.56
C LEU A 169 -0.82 4.12 -12.44
N VAL A 170 -1.23 4.47 -11.23
CA VAL A 170 -2.41 5.30 -10.97
C VAL A 170 -2.01 6.61 -10.33
N THR A 171 -2.62 7.70 -10.80
CA THR A 171 -2.66 8.99 -10.09
C THR A 171 -3.99 9.09 -9.36
N LEU A 172 -3.96 9.01 -8.04
CA LEU A 172 -5.16 9.16 -7.20
C LEU A 172 -5.34 10.64 -6.82
N THR A 173 -6.56 11.15 -7.07
CA THR A 173 -7.01 12.52 -6.77
C THR A 173 -8.05 12.57 -5.65
#